data_AF-Q5Z3X0-F1
#
_entry.id   AF-Q5Z3X0-F1
#
_cell.length_a   1.000
_cell.length_b   1.000
_cell.length_c   1.000
_cell.angle_alpha   90.00
_cell.angle_beta   90.00
_cell.angle_gamma   90.00
#
_symmetry.space_group_name_H-M   'P 1'
#
loop_
_entity.id
_entity.type
_entity.pdbx_description
1 polymer ?
#
loop_
_entity_poly.entity_id
_entity_poly.type
_entity_poly.pdbx_seq_one_letter_code
_entity_poly.pdbx_strand_id
1 'polypeptide(L)'
;MNVGQLIQRLSAFPADMPVVLAARDEPAGDYEVMTVARQRMAHDPTYDDLGERVWHYESDSLRRCDPAREVVFLDFEGRSAGVVDAVVTVAALETGGQA
;
A
#
# COMPACT_ATOMS: atom_id res chain seq x y z
N MET A 1 7.19 12.92 -5.08
CA MET A 1 8.19 12.86 -3.97
C MET A 1 9.42 12.13 -4.48
N ASN A 2 10.63 12.59 -4.16
CA ASN A 2 11.82 11.86 -4.62
C ASN A 2 12.09 10.60 -3.78
N VAL A 3 12.89 9.68 -4.33
CA VAL A 3 13.23 8.39 -3.69
C VAL A 3 13.86 8.58 -2.30
N GLY A 4 14.75 9.56 -2.12
CA GLY A 4 15.38 9.82 -0.83
C GLY A 4 14.39 10.24 0.26
N GLN A 5 13.42 11.10 -0.08
CA GLN A 5 12.34 11.51 0.80
C GLN A 5 11.39 10.36 1.14
N LEU A 6 11.13 9.47 0.18
CA LEU A 6 10.32 8.27 0.39
C LEU A 6 11.00 7.33 1.40
N ILE A 7 12.26 7.00 1.18
CA ILE A 7 13.05 6.15 2.09
C ILE A 7 13.09 6.74 3.49
N GLN A 8 13.36 8.05 3.61
CA GLN A 8 13.39 8.72 4.92
C GLN A 8 12.04 8.68 5.64
N ARG A 9 10.92 8.74 4.92
CA ARG A 9 9.59 8.62 5.53
C ARG A 9 9.27 7.19 5.93
N LEU A 10 9.65 6.21 5.11
CA LEU A 10 9.44 4.79 5.40
C LEU A 10 10.27 4.32 6.60
N SER A 11 11.49 4.84 6.78
CA SER A 11 12.36 4.49 7.91
C SER A 11 11.83 4.95 9.27
N ALA A 12 10.81 5.81 9.31
CA ALA A 12 10.11 6.18 10.53
C ALA A 12 9.12 5.10 11.03
N PHE A 13 8.87 4.05 10.24
CA PHE A 13 7.94 2.97 10.59
C PHE A 13 8.67 1.67 10.96
N PRO A 14 8.04 0.79 11.76
CA PRO A 14 8.56 -0.56 12.00
C PRO A 14 8.76 -1.33 10.68
N ALA A 15 9.86 -2.08 10.57
CA ALA A 15 10.23 -2.79 9.35
C ALA A 15 9.25 -3.93 8.95
N ASP A 16 8.51 -4.45 9.93
CA ASP A 16 7.48 -5.47 9.77
C ASP A 16 6.08 -4.90 9.47
N MET A 17 5.93 -3.56 9.47
CA MET A 17 4.66 -2.92 9.14
C MET A 17 4.35 -3.13 7.65
N PRO A 18 3.15 -3.63 7.29
CA PRO A 18 2.77 -3.80 5.90
C PRO A 18 2.71 -2.45 5.18
N VAL A 19 3.28 -2.37 3.98
CA VAL A 19 3.13 -1.22 3.09
C VAL A 19 2.10 -1.56 2.02
N VAL A 20 1.14 -0.65 1.85
CA VAL A 20 -0.05 -0.79 1.02
C VAL A 20 0.01 0.31 -0.04
N LEU A 21 0.07 -0.07 -1.32
CA LEU A 21 0.26 0.87 -2.44
C LEU A 21 -1.06 1.13 -3.14
N ALA A 22 -1.51 2.39 -3.22
CA ALA A 22 -2.71 2.73 -3.98
C ALA A 22 -2.57 2.30 -5.44
N ALA A 23 -3.42 1.37 -5.89
CA ALA A 23 -3.50 0.98 -7.28
C ALA A 23 -4.41 1.95 -8.06
N ARG A 24 -4.22 1.99 -9.38
CA ARG A 24 -5.10 2.71 -10.30
C ARG A 24 -5.55 1.79 -11.40
N ASP A 25 -6.74 2.06 -11.91
CA ASP A 25 -7.27 1.41 -13.11
C ASP A 25 -6.45 1.74 -14.38
N GLU A 26 -5.59 2.77 -14.33
CA GLU A 26 -4.71 3.16 -15.43
C GLU A 26 -3.39 2.37 -15.42
N PRO A 27 -2.85 2.03 -16.62
CA PRO A 27 -1.58 1.33 -16.72
C PRO A 27 -0.46 2.12 -16.04
N ALA A 28 0.51 1.41 -15.46
CA ALA A 28 1.66 1.99 -14.77
C ALA A 28 2.35 3.08 -15.61
N GLY A 29 2.02 4.34 -15.34
CA GLY A 29 2.77 5.50 -15.79
C GLY A 29 3.88 5.85 -14.80
N ASP A 30 4.57 6.95 -15.05
CA ASP A 30 5.57 7.51 -14.13
C ASP A 30 4.89 8.16 -12.91
N TYR A 31 4.21 7.36 -12.10
CA TYR A 31 3.51 7.84 -10.91
C TYR A 31 4.52 8.12 -9.80
N GLU A 32 4.59 9.38 -9.36
CA GLU A 32 5.32 9.71 -8.13
C GLU A 32 4.46 9.49 -6.89
N VAL A 33 5.05 8.88 -5.85
CA VAL A 33 4.43 8.85 -4.51
C VAL A 33 4.29 10.29 -4.04
N MET A 34 3.09 10.66 -3.58
CA MET A 34 2.79 11.98 -3.02
C MET A 34 2.67 11.91 -1.50
N THR A 35 2.08 10.83 -0.98
CA THR A 35 1.79 10.69 0.44
C THR A 35 2.29 9.37 0.99
N VAL A 36 2.84 9.44 2.20
CA VAL A 36 3.14 8.29 3.07
C VAL A 36 2.38 8.56 4.36
N ALA A 37 1.42 7.69 4.71
CA ALA A 37 0.59 7.87 5.90
C ALA A 37 0.36 6.56 6.61
N ARG A 38 0.09 6.61 7.91
CA ARG A 38 -0.44 5.44 8.62
C ARG A 38 -1.95 5.40 8.44
N GLN A 39 -2.48 4.24 8.05
CA GLN A 39 -3.91 4.02 7.85
C GLN A 39 -4.36 2.75 8.55
N ARG A 40 -5.64 2.69 8.96
CA ARG A 40 -6.28 1.46 9.40
C ARG A 40 -7.05 0.84 8.25
N MET A 41 -6.64 -0.35 7.85
CA MET A 41 -7.19 -1.03 6.68
C MET A 41 -7.43 -2.51 6.99
N ALA A 42 -8.41 -3.08 6.32
CA ALA A 42 -8.82 -4.48 6.44
C ALA A 42 -8.46 -5.23 5.15
N HIS A 43 -7.85 -6.40 5.29
CA HIS A 43 -7.48 -7.25 4.17
C HIS A 43 -8.70 -8.07 3.71
N ASP A 44 -8.95 -8.12 2.41
CA ASP A 44 -10.06 -8.88 1.82
C ASP A 44 -9.55 -10.21 1.22
N PRO A 45 -9.77 -11.34 1.92
CA PRO A 45 -9.27 -12.63 1.46
C PRO A 45 -9.99 -13.15 0.21
N THR A 46 -11.06 -12.46 -0.26
CA THR A 46 -11.79 -12.87 -1.48
C THR A 46 -10.89 -12.90 -2.72
N TYR A 47 -9.83 -12.09 -2.73
CA TYR A 47 -8.94 -11.92 -3.88
C TYR A 47 -7.62 -12.72 -3.75
N ASP A 48 -7.37 -13.36 -2.60
CA ASP A 48 -6.14 -14.11 -2.35
C ASP A 48 -5.89 -15.21 -3.40
N ASP A 49 -6.97 -15.88 -3.86
CA ASP A 49 -6.91 -16.95 -4.86
C ASP A 49 -6.54 -16.44 -6.27
N LEU A 50 -6.65 -15.13 -6.50
CA LEU A 50 -6.25 -14.46 -7.74
C LEU A 50 -4.77 -14.00 -7.70
N GLY A 51 -4.09 -14.22 -6.57
CA GLY A 51 -2.74 -13.69 -6.33
C GLY A 51 -2.71 -12.19 -6.05
N GLU A 52 -3.88 -11.59 -5.86
CA GLU A 52 -4.11 -10.17 -5.60
C GLU A 52 -4.33 -9.98 -4.09
N ARG A 53 -3.66 -9.00 -3.48
CA ARG A 53 -3.80 -8.76 -2.05
C ARG A 53 -4.57 -7.48 -1.80
N VAL A 54 -5.89 -7.63 -1.70
CA VAL A 54 -6.79 -6.47 -1.63
C VAL A 54 -6.96 -5.92 -0.21
N TRP A 55 -6.84 -4.59 -0.07
CA TRP A 55 -7.12 -3.89 1.19
C TRP A 55 -8.16 -2.78 1.04
N HIS A 56 -9.05 -2.71 2.03
CA HIS A 56 -10.09 -1.70 2.13
C HIS A 56 -9.87 -0.78 3.32
N TYR A 57 -10.31 0.47 3.21
CA TYR A 57 -10.41 1.35 4.37
C TYR A 57 -11.36 0.74 5.42
N GLU A 58 -11.14 1.06 6.69
CA GLU A 58 -12.02 0.61 7.78
C GLU A 58 -13.50 0.94 7.51
N SER A 59 -13.80 2.10 6.90
CA SER A 59 -15.16 2.52 6.53
C SER A 59 -15.81 1.65 5.45
N ASP A 60 -14.99 1.09 4.55
CA ASP A 60 -15.44 0.29 3.40
C ASP A 60 -15.25 -1.21 3.65
N SER A 61 -14.73 -1.58 4.83
CA SER A 61 -14.45 -2.96 5.18
C SER A 61 -15.74 -3.78 5.26
N LEU A 62 -15.77 -4.87 4.51
CA LEU A 62 -16.89 -5.80 4.48
C LEU A 62 -16.77 -6.82 5.60
N ARG A 63 -17.88 -7.46 5.98
CA ARG A 63 -17.93 -8.48 7.06
C ARG A 63 -17.02 -9.70 6.85
N ARG A 64 -16.45 -9.88 5.65
CA ARG A 64 -15.55 -11.01 5.31
C ARG A 64 -14.07 -10.65 5.33
N CYS A 65 -13.74 -9.37 5.50
CA CYS A 65 -12.37 -8.92 5.61
C CYS A 65 -11.79 -9.27 7.00
N ASP A 66 -10.47 -9.38 7.07
CA ASP A 66 -9.75 -9.45 8.34
C ASP A 66 -10.02 -8.19 9.20
N PRO A 67 -9.90 -8.27 10.53
CA PRO A 67 -9.99 -7.09 11.38
C PRO A 67 -9.01 -5.99 10.94
N ALA A 68 -9.50 -4.73 10.92
CA ALA A 68 -8.69 -3.60 10.47
C ALA A 68 -7.44 -3.40 11.35
N ARG A 69 -6.27 -3.36 10.70
CA ARG A 69 -4.95 -3.18 11.33
C ARG A 69 -4.22 -1.96 10.77
N GLU A 70 -3.23 -1.46 11.50
CA GLU A 70 -2.39 -0.36 11.04
C GLU A 70 -1.45 -0.83 9.91
N VAL A 71 -1.39 -0.03 8.85
CA VAL A 71 -0.51 -0.21 7.69
C VAL A 71 0.11 1.12 7.29
N VAL A 72 1.22 1.08 6.55
CA VAL A 72 1.76 2.25 5.84
C VAL A 72 1.09 2.33 4.49
N PHE A 73 0.36 3.40 4.21
CA PHE A 73 -0.30 3.64 2.94
C PHE A 73 0.53 4.61 2.08
N LEU A 74 0.78 4.22 0.83
CA LEU A 74 1.43 5.02 -0.20
C LEU A 74 0.39 5.46 -1.24
N ASP A 75 0.22 6.77 -1.40
CA ASP A 75 -0.69 7.38 -2.37
C ASP A 75 0.10 8.12 -3.45
N PHE A 76 -0.40 8.10 -4.69
CA PHE A 76 0.25 8.64 -5.88
C PHE A 76 -0.56 9.83 -6.47
N GLU A 77 0.02 10.66 -7.34
CA GLU A 77 -0.67 11.84 -7.95
C GLU A 77 -1.71 11.50 -9.04
N GLY A 78 -3.01 11.72 -8.82
CA GLY A 78 -4.10 11.42 -9.77
C GLY A 78 -5.14 10.45 -9.20
N ARG A 79 -6.16 11.00 -8.53
CA ARG A 79 -7.09 10.20 -7.72
C ARG A 79 -8.03 9.36 -8.58
N SER A 80 -8.05 8.06 -8.31
CA SER A 80 -9.28 7.27 -8.24
C SER A 80 -9.16 6.35 -7.03
N ALA A 81 -10.01 6.60 -6.03
CA ALA A 81 -10.15 5.72 -4.89
C ALA A 81 -10.88 4.45 -5.35
N GLY A 82 -10.23 3.29 -5.22
CA GLY A 82 -10.90 2.03 -5.42
C GLY A 82 -9.91 0.89 -5.57
N VAL A 83 -9.78 0.09 -4.51
CA VAL A 83 -9.04 -1.18 -4.42
C VAL A 83 -7.52 -1.02 -4.39
N VAL A 84 -6.89 -1.49 -3.31
CA VAL A 84 -5.43 -1.57 -3.17
C VAL A 84 -4.99 -3.01 -3.30
N ASP A 85 -4.19 -3.35 -4.31
CA ASP A 85 -3.80 -4.73 -4.67
C ASP A 85 -2.44 -5.19 -4.10
N ALA A 86 -1.56 -4.26 -3.72
CA ALA A 86 -0.18 -4.64 -3.39
C ALA A 86 0.17 -4.43 -1.91
N VAL A 87 0.65 -5.51 -1.27
CA VAL A 87 1.42 -5.45 -0.02
C VAL A 87 2.88 -5.71 -0.30
N VAL A 88 3.72 -4.77 0.09
CA VAL A 88 5.17 -4.95 0.11
C VAL A 88 5.64 -4.73 1.55
N THR A 89 6.60 -5.52 2.03
CA THR A 89 7.25 -5.25 3.32
C THR A 89 8.24 -4.11 3.17
N VAL A 90 8.43 -3.25 4.17
CA VAL A 90 9.42 -2.15 4.10
C VAL A 90 10.81 -2.67 3.74
N ALA A 91 11.23 -3.80 4.31
CA ALA A 91 12.50 -4.44 3.99
C ALA A 91 12.66 -4.85 2.50
N ALA A 92 11.54 -5.10 1.80
CA ALA A 92 11.53 -5.43 0.37
C ALA A 92 11.61 -4.18 -0.51
N LEU A 93 11.22 -3.01 0.01
CA LEU A 93 11.41 -1.72 -0.68
C LEU A 93 12.87 -1.27 -0.61
N GLU A 94 13.58 -1.60 0.47
CA GLU A 94 14.99 -1.26 0.65
C GLU A 94 15.95 -2.14 -0.18
N THR A 95 15.51 -3.33 -0.60
CA THR A 95 16.28 -4.24 -1.43
C THR A 95 16.07 -4.03 -2.94
N GLY A 96 15.20 -3.10 -3.35
CA GLY A 96 14.91 -2.74 -4.75
C GLY A 96 15.99 -1.93 -5.47
N GLY A 97 17.25 -2.02 -5.04
CA GLY A 97 18.41 -1.36 -5.63
C GLY A 97 19.46 -2.35 -6.10
N GLN A 98 19.09 -3.31 -6.97
CA GLN A 98 19.94 -3.97 -7.98
C GLN A 98 19.21 -5.20 -8.55
N ALA A 99 18.81 -5.09 -9.82
CA ALA A 99 18.69 -6.21 -10.75
C ALA A 99 19.17 -5.72 -12.13
#